data_AF-A0A0E0M1Y8-F1
#
_entry.id   AF-A0A0E0M1Y8-F1
#
_cell.length_a   1.000
_cell.length_b   1.000
_cell.length_c   1.000
_cell.angle_alpha   90.00
_cell.angle_beta   90.00
_cell.angle_gamma   90.00
#
_symmetry.space_group_name_H-M   'P 1'
#
loop_
_entity.id
_entity.type
_entity.pdbx_description
1 polymer ?
#
loop_
_entity_poly.entity_id
_entity_poly.type
_entity_poly.pdbx_seq_one_letter_code
_entity_poly.pdbx_strand_id
1 'polypeptide(L)'
;MIDRGELWRLATSSLLHANLAHLAFNCFSLNSIGPMVEMLTGPRRFLAVYFTSALAGSLMSYRYCASPAVGASGAIFGLVGAYAVYTWRHRRFLGHGKESLEHIGRVVILNMGMGLLTRGIDNWGHLGGLLGGMAMAWFLGPAWQYQYVSKDGRAVFKDNAPILQLRNRKWLR
;
A
#
# COMPACT_ATOMS: atom_id res chain seq x y z
N MET A 1 9.20 -8.37 24.95
CA MET A 1 8.50 -7.08 25.21
C MET A 1 7.12 -7.10 24.55
N ILE A 2 7.02 -7.39 23.25
CA ILE A 2 5.72 -7.66 22.61
C ILE A 2 5.03 -8.89 23.25
N ASP A 3 5.76 -9.97 23.53
CA ASP A 3 5.24 -11.12 24.32
C ASP A 3 4.78 -10.78 25.74
N ARG A 4 5.11 -9.57 26.23
CA ARG A 4 4.70 -9.07 27.55
C ARG A 4 3.48 -8.14 27.47
N GLY A 5 2.80 -8.09 26.32
CA GLY A 5 1.58 -7.31 26.12
C GLY A 5 1.77 -5.89 25.56
N GLU A 6 3.00 -5.48 25.23
CA GLU A 6 3.30 -4.14 24.71
C GLU A 6 2.96 -4.02 23.20
N LEU A 7 1.70 -4.33 22.84
CA LEU A 7 1.23 -4.41 21.45
C LEU A 7 1.27 -3.07 20.70
N TRP A 8 1.24 -1.94 21.42
CA TRP A 8 1.41 -0.61 20.82
C TRP A 8 2.71 -0.50 20.01
N ARG A 9 3.75 -1.28 20.37
CA ARG A 9 5.01 -1.30 19.63
C ARG A 9 4.87 -1.75 18.19
N LEU A 10 3.89 -2.60 17.88
CA LEU A 10 3.60 -3.02 16.50
C LEU A 10 3.02 -1.89 15.66
N ALA A 11 2.38 -0.90 16.29
CA ALA A 11 1.80 0.25 15.61
C ALA A 11 2.75 1.45 15.61
N THR A 12 3.50 1.69 16.68
CA THR A 12 4.35 2.89 16.82
C THR A 12 5.74 2.73 16.20
N SER A 13 6.22 1.50 15.99
CA SER A 13 7.50 1.22 15.32
C SER A 13 7.63 1.91 13.96
N SER A 14 6.53 2.01 13.21
CA SER A 14 6.51 2.63 11.88
C SER A 14 6.69 4.15 11.91
N LEU A 15 6.55 4.79 13.07
CA LEU A 15 6.74 6.23 13.24
C LEU A 15 8.20 6.58 13.60
N LEU A 16 8.95 5.61 14.13
CA LEU A 16 10.34 5.79 14.53
C LEU A 16 11.28 5.65 13.33
N HIS A 17 12.39 6.36 13.35
CA HIS A 17 13.42 6.27 12.31
C HIS A 17 14.80 6.20 12.94
N ALA A 18 15.67 5.36 12.38
CA ALA A 18 17.01 5.11 12.94
C ALA A 18 17.94 6.33 12.87
N ASN A 19 17.78 7.18 11.86
CA ASN A 19 18.56 8.40 11.65
C ASN A 19 17.84 9.33 10.65
N LEU A 20 18.38 10.53 10.47
CA LEU A 20 17.81 11.55 9.58
C LEU A 20 17.81 11.13 8.10
N ALA A 21 18.84 10.43 7.64
CA ALA A 21 18.89 9.93 6.27
C ALA A 21 17.77 8.91 6.01
N HIS A 22 17.56 7.96 6.93
CA HIS A 22 16.47 7.00 6.85
C HIS A 22 15.10 7.68 6.83
N LEU A 23 14.89 8.71 7.66
CA LEU A 23 13.67 9.53 7.60
C LEU A 23 13.50 10.21 6.23
N ALA A 24 14.56 10.87 5.73
CA ALA A 24 14.52 11.56 4.44
C ALA A 24 14.19 10.60 3.29
N PHE A 25 14.79 9.41 3.26
CA PHE A 25 14.49 8.38 2.26
C PHE A 25 13.04 7.90 2.34
N ASN A 26 12.51 7.67 3.55
CA ASN A 26 11.10 7.27 3.70
C ASN A 26 10.14 8.40 3.28
N CYS A 27 10.43 9.66 3.63
CA CYS A 27 9.63 10.81 3.19
C CYS A 27 9.64 10.96 1.66
N PHE A 28 10.82 10.88 1.04
CA PHE A 28 10.96 10.94 -0.42
C PHE A 28 10.21 9.81 -1.12
N SER A 29 10.31 8.60 -0.58
CA SER A 29 9.65 7.41 -1.12
C SER A 29 8.14 7.48 -0.95
N LEU A 30 7.66 7.90 0.23
CA LEU A 30 6.24 8.13 0.49
C LEU A 30 5.69 9.22 -0.44
N ASN A 31 6.44 10.30 -0.67
CA ASN A 31 6.00 11.34 -1.61
C ASN A 31 5.98 10.86 -3.06
N SER A 32 6.82 9.89 -3.42
CA SER A 32 6.86 9.33 -4.78
C SER A 32 5.67 8.45 -5.11
N ILE A 33 5.10 7.73 -4.13
CA ILE A 33 3.98 6.79 -4.36
C ILE A 33 2.66 7.22 -3.72
N GLY A 34 2.72 7.89 -2.56
CA GLY A 34 1.57 8.22 -1.74
C GLY A 34 0.52 9.05 -2.48
N PRO A 35 0.88 10.21 -3.06
CA PRO A 35 -0.05 11.05 -3.80
C PRO A 35 -0.75 10.31 -4.95
N MET A 36 -0.02 9.44 -5.65
CA MET A 36 -0.59 8.63 -6.73
C MET A 36 -1.62 7.62 -6.19
N VAL A 37 -1.28 6.86 -5.14
CA VAL A 37 -2.22 5.88 -4.57
C VAL A 37 -3.44 6.57 -3.94
N GLU A 38 -3.24 7.71 -3.30
CA GLU A 38 -4.32 8.53 -2.74
C GLU A 38 -5.23 9.07 -3.84
N MET A 39 -4.68 9.60 -4.94
CA MET A 39 -5.47 10.07 -6.08
C MET A 39 -6.31 8.93 -6.70
N LEU A 40 -5.75 7.74 -6.81
CA LEU A 40 -6.42 6.58 -7.42
C LEU A 40 -7.50 5.98 -6.52
N THR A 41 -7.32 6.01 -5.20
CA THR A 41 -8.17 5.25 -4.26
C THR A 41 -8.97 6.13 -3.30
N GLY A 42 -8.61 7.39 -3.17
CA GLY A 42 -9.13 8.33 -2.18
C GLY A 42 -8.45 8.20 -0.80
N PRO A 43 -8.53 9.25 0.04
CA PRO A 43 -7.78 9.36 1.30
C PRO A 43 -8.10 8.24 2.30
N ARG A 44 -9.38 7.84 2.41
CA ARG A 44 -9.80 6.80 3.37
C ARG A 44 -9.19 5.44 3.06
N ARG A 45 -9.12 5.06 1.79
CA ARG A 45 -8.55 3.78 1.36
C ARG A 45 -7.04 3.81 1.44
N PHE A 46 -6.44 4.93 1.06
CA PHE A 46 -5.02 5.19 1.23
C PHE A 46 -4.57 4.97 2.69
N LEU A 47 -5.22 5.65 3.65
CA LEU A 47 -4.90 5.51 5.07
C LEU A 47 -5.11 4.06 5.56
N ALA A 48 -6.20 3.43 5.14
CA ALA A 48 -6.48 2.06 5.53
C ALA A 48 -5.37 1.10 5.04
N VAL A 49 -4.96 1.20 3.78
CA VAL A 49 -3.83 0.44 3.23
C VAL A 49 -2.54 0.75 3.98
N TYR A 50 -2.23 2.03 4.20
CA TYR A 50 -1.00 2.47 4.86
C TYR A 50 -0.85 1.86 6.26
N PHE A 51 -1.87 2.02 7.11
CA PHE A 51 -1.82 1.54 8.49
C PHE A 51 -1.87 0.02 8.59
N THR A 52 -2.67 -0.68 7.76
CA THR A 52 -2.65 -2.14 7.77
C THR A 52 -1.31 -2.71 7.30
N SER A 53 -0.66 -2.04 6.37
CA SER A 53 0.65 -2.44 5.87
C SER A 53 1.74 -2.20 6.91
N ALA A 54 1.70 -1.08 7.64
CA ALA A 54 2.59 -0.82 8.77
C ALA A 54 2.49 -1.92 9.84
N LEU A 55 1.26 -2.31 10.19
CA LEU A 55 0.97 -3.38 11.16
C LEU A 55 1.41 -4.75 10.66
N ALA A 56 1.06 -5.12 9.42
CA ALA A 56 1.44 -6.39 8.82
C ALA A 56 2.97 -6.53 8.69
N GLY A 57 3.64 -5.45 8.28
CA GLY A 57 5.09 -5.38 8.24
C GLY A 57 5.70 -5.57 9.63
N SER A 58 5.25 -4.81 10.63
CA SER A 58 5.77 -4.93 12.00
C SER A 58 5.53 -6.32 12.60
N LEU A 59 4.41 -6.96 12.29
CA LEU A 59 4.11 -8.32 12.75
C LEU A 59 5.01 -9.37 12.09
N MET A 60 5.21 -9.27 10.78
CA MET A 60 6.07 -10.20 10.04
C MET A 60 7.54 -10.03 10.43
N SER A 61 7.98 -8.78 10.58
CA SER A 61 9.27 -8.42 11.15
C SER A 61 9.48 -9.05 12.53
N TYR A 62 8.54 -8.81 13.45
CA TYR A 62 8.59 -9.33 14.80
C TYR A 62 8.78 -10.86 14.84
N ARG A 63 8.15 -11.57 13.91
CA ARG A 63 8.18 -13.03 13.87
C ARG A 63 9.47 -13.61 13.28
N TYR A 64 10.12 -12.90 12.35
CA TYR A 64 11.17 -13.46 11.50
C TYR A 64 12.49 -12.67 11.50
N CYS A 65 12.51 -11.47 12.09
CA CYS A 65 13.70 -10.64 12.23
C CYS A 65 14.08 -10.54 13.72
N ALA A 66 15.35 -10.84 14.03
CA ALA A 66 15.86 -10.73 15.40
C ALA A 66 16.13 -9.27 15.82
N SER A 67 16.35 -8.39 14.85
CA SER A 67 16.63 -6.97 15.09
C SER A 67 15.33 -6.17 15.22
N PRO A 68 15.27 -5.17 16.12
CA PRO A 68 14.13 -4.28 16.20
C PRO A 68 13.90 -3.54 14.89
N ALA A 69 12.68 -3.61 14.36
CA ALA A 69 12.28 -2.84 13.18
C ALA A 69 11.77 -1.46 13.54
N VAL A 70 12.19 -0.48 12.75
CA VAL A 70 11.74 0.91 12.81
C VAL A 70 11.56 1.46 11.40
N GLY A 71 10.57 2.33 11.21
CA GLY A 71 10.42 3.10 9.98
C GLY A 71 9.14 2.84 9.21
N ALA A 72 8.76 3.82 8.39
CA ALA A 72 7.55 3.79 7.58
C ALA A 72 7.64 2.87 6.36
N SER A 73 8.82 2.30 6.07
CA SER A 73 9.10 1.56 4.84
C SER A 73 8.17 0.37 4.61
N GLY A 74 7.79 -0.39 5.65
CA GLY A 74 6.77 -1.44 5.52
C GLY A 74 5.42 -0.91 4.99
N ALA A 75 4.98 0.25 5.47
CA ALA A 75 3.75 0.89 4.97
C ALA A 75 3.90 1.33 3.51
N ILE A 76 5.06 1.89 3.15
CA ILE A 76 5.39 2.33 1.78
C ILE A 76 5.39 1.13 0.82
N PHE A 77 5.99 0.01 1.19
CA PHE A 77 5.91 -1.24 0.42
C PHE A 77 4.46 -1.73 0.27
N GLY A 78 3.63 -1.54 1.28
CA GLY A 78 2.19 -1.79 1.17
C GLY A 78 1.49 -0.93 0.13
N LEU A 79 1.87 0.35 0.01
CA LEU A 79 1.36 1.24 -1.06
C LEU A 79 1.81 0.75 -2.45
N VAL A 80 3.03 0.21 -2.58
CA VAL A 80 3.49 -0.47 -3.82
C VAL A 80 2.60 -1.66 -4.15
N GLY A 81 2.30 -2.48 -3.15
CA GLY A 81 1.40 -3.62 -3.30
C GLY A 81 -0.01 -3.21 -3.71
N ALA A 82 -0.56 -2.18 -3.08
CA ALA A 82 -1.87 -1.64 -3.41
C ALA A 82 -1.93 -1.08 -4.83
N TYR A 83 -0.89 -0.39 -5.24
CA TYR A 83 -0.74 0.10 -6.60
C TYR A 83 -0.67 -1.04 -7.62
N ALA A 84 0.07 -2.12 -7.34
CA ALA A 84 0.12 -3.30 -8.19
C ALA A 84 -1.27 -3.97 -8.34
N VAL A 85 -2.05 -4.06 -7.26
CA VAL A 85 -3.43 -4.57 -7.31
C VAL A 85 -4.31 -3.67 -8.17
N TYR A 86 -4.19 -2.34 -8.01
CA TYR A 86 -4.96 -1.38 -8.79
C TYR A 86 -4.64 -1.48 -10.29
N THR A 87 -3.35 -1.48 -10.67
CA THR A 87 -2.95 -1.55 -12.08
C THR A 87 -3.37 -2.88 -12.71
N TRP A 88 -3.25 -3.98 -11.98
CA TRP A 88 -3.70 -5.29 -12.43
C TRP A 88 -5.21 -5.33 -12.71
N ARG A 89 -6.03 -4.75 -11.82
CA ARG A 89 -7.50 -4.67 -11.98
C ARG A 89 -7.93 -3.84 -13.18
N HIS A 90 -7.24 -2.72 -13.41
CA HIS A 90 -7.68 -1.72 -14.38
C HIS A 90 -6.86 -1.74 -15.67
N ARG A 91 -5.99 -2.73 -15.89
CA ARG A 91 -5.09 -2.85 -17.05
C ARG A 91 -5.76 -2.67 -18.41
N ARG A 92 -7.05 -3.03 -18.53
CA ARG A 92 -7.83 -2.87 -19.77
C ARG A 92 -8.19 -1.42 -20.07
N PHE A 93 -8.37 -0.60 -19.04
CA PHE A 93 -8.71 0.82 -19.17
C PHE A 93 -7.46 1.70 -19.21
N LEU A 94 -6.36 1.22 -18.62
CA LEU A 94 -5.14 2.00 -18.45
C LEU A 94 -4.32 2.20 -19.72
N GLY A 95 -4.57 1.48 -20.83
CA GLY A 95 -4.05 1.77 -22.18
C GLY A 95 -2.68 2.48 -22.24
N HIS A 96 -2.67 3.70 -22.80
CA HIS A 96 -1.49 4.58 -22.92
C HIS A 96 -0.92 5.08 -21.57
N GLY A 97 -1.70 5.05 -20.49
CA GLY A 97 -1.23 5.33 -19.13
C GLY A 97 -0.37 4.21 -18.54
N LYS A 98 -0.35 3.02 -19.15
CA LYS A 98 0.42 1.87 -18.66
C LYS A 98 1.93 2.14 -18.62
N GLU A 99 2.51 2.78 -19.63
CA GLU A 99 3.94 3.11 -19.65
C GLU A 99 4.31 4.06 -18.50
N SER A 100 3.54 5.13 -18.29
CA SER A 100 3.76 6.06 -17.18
C SER A 100 3.69 5.33 -15.83
N LEU A 101 2.71 4.45 -15.68
CA LEU A 101 2.50 3.66 -14.47
C LEU A 101 3.62 2.63 -14.23
N GLU A 102 4.15 2.01 -15.29
CA GLU A 102 5.29 1.10 -15.24
C GLU A 102 6.59 1.84 -14.91
N HIS A 103 6.80 3.03 -15.48
CA HIS A 103 7.93 3.89 -15.15
C HIS A 103 7.92 4.30 -13.67
N ILE A 104 6.77 4.77 -13.16
CA ILE A 104 6.62 5.12 -11.74
C ILE A 104 6.86 3.88 -10.88
N GLY A 105 6.28 2.73 -11.24
CA GLY A 105 6.51 1.47 -10.54
C GLY A 105 7.98 1.06 -10.50
N ARG A 106 8.71 1.21 -11.61
CA ARG A 106 10.12 0.87 -11.72
C ARG A 106 11.00 1.82 -10.91
N VAL A 107 10.73 3.12 -10.94
CA VAL A 107 11.43 4.11 -10.11
C VAL A 107 11.22 3.81 -8.63
N VAL A 108 9.99 3.50 -8.21
CA VAL A 108 9.69 3.14 -6.82
C VAL A 108 10.41 1.84 -6.44
N ILE A 109 10.37 0.80 -7.27
CA ILE A 109 11.07 -0.47 -7.00
C ILE A 109 12.59 -0.26 -6.92
N LEU A 110 13.19 0.55 -7.79
CA LEU A 110 14.62 0.83 -7.77
C LEU A 110 15.02 1.62 -6.51
N ASN A 111 14.24 2.64 -6.15
CA ASN A 111 14.45 3.43 -4.94
C ASN A 111 14.31 2.57 -3.67
N MET A 112 13.37 1.61 -3.67
CA MET A 112 13.19 0.62 -2.59
C MET A 112 14.26 -0.47 -2.59
N GLY A 113 14.72 -0.91 -3.77
CA GLY A 113 15.77 -1.91 -3.94
C GLY A 113 17.14 -1.42 -3.51
N MET A 114 17.47 -0.15 -3.78
CA MET A 114 18.66 0.50 -3.22
C MET A 114 18.59 0.57 -1.69
N GLY A 115 17.39 0.77 -1.14
CA GLY A 115 17.09 0.53 0.27
C GLY A 115 17.56 -0.86 0.66
N LEU A 116 16.90 -1.93 0.20
CA LEU A 116 17.13 -3.36 0.56
C LEU A 116 18.58 -3.85 0.56
N LEU A 117 19.48 -3.24 -0.23
CA LEU A 117 20.90 -3.61 -0.30
C LEU A 117 21.76 -3.04 0.85
N THR A 118 21.19 -2.17 1.69
CA THR A 118 21.88 -1.59 2.85
C THR A 118 21.83 -2.54 4.05
N ARG A 119 22.98 -2.75 4.71
CA ARG A 119 23.05 -3.59 5.93
C ARG A 119 22.16 -3.01 7.04
N GLY A 120 21.40 -3.87 7.72
CA GLY A 120 20.50 -3.48 8.82
C GLY A 120 19.03 -3.24 8.41
N ILE A 121 18.64 -3.65 7.21
CA ILE A 121 17.26 -3.51 6.72
C ILE A 121 16.46 -4.78 6.95
N ASP A 122 15.21 -4.55 7.36
CA ASP A 122 14.24 -5.58 7.68
C ASP A 122 13.38 -5.95 6.47
N ASN A 123 13.89 -6.91 5.69
CA ASN A 123 13.20 -7.43 4.50
C ASN A 123 11.87 -8.14 4.85
N TRP A 124 11.75 -8.71 6.05
CA TRP A 124 10.51 -9.34 6.51
C TRP A 124 9.43 -8.30 6.78
N GLY A 125 9.80 -7.15 7.36
CA GLY A 125 8.92 -6.00 7.48
C GLY A 125 8.43 -5.46 6.15
N HIS A 126 9.30 -5.39 5.14
CA HIS A 126 8.92 -4.97 3.79
C HIS A 126 7.99 -5.97 3.10
N LEU A 127 8.30 -7.26 3.18
CA LEU A 127 7.45 -8.32 2.62
C LEU A 127 6.07 -8.35 3.29
N GLY A 128 6.02 -8.25 4.62
CA GLY A 128 4.76 -8.20 5.36
C GLY A 128 3.94 -6.97 5.02
N GLY A 129 4.60 -5.82 4.87
CA GLY A 129 3.97 -4.59 4.41
C GLY A 129 3.39 -4.71 3.02
N LEU A 130 4.16 -5.23 2.07
CA LEU A 130 3.73 -5.47 0.68
C LEU A 130 2.49 -6.38 0.63
N LEU A 131 2.55 -7.54 1.29
CA LEU A 131 1.45 -8.50 1.30
C LEU A 131 0.21 -7.95 2.01
N GLY A 132 0.40 -7.25 3.14
CA GLY A 132 -0.68 -6.58 3.87
C GLY A 132 -1.38 -5.52 3.02
N GLY A 133 -0.61 -4.71 2.30
CA GLY A 133 -1.13 -3.69 1.39
C GLY A 133 -1.87 -4.29 0.19
N MET A 134 -1.31 -5.34 -0.43
CA MET A 134 -1.98 -6.08 -1.52
C MET A 134 -3.31 -6.66 -1.05
N ALA A 135 -3.33 -7.32 0.11
CA ALA A 135 -4.54 -7.89 0.68
C ALA A 135 -5.59 -6.81 0.95
N MET A 136 -5.19 -5.70 1.61
CA MET A 136 -6.12 -4.62 1.92
C MET A 136 -6.66 -3.93 0.67
N ALA A 137 -5.81 -3.67 -0.31
CA ALA A 137 -6.21 -3.12 -1.60
C ALA A 137 -7.09 -4.09 -2.40
N TRP A 138 -6.90 -5.39 -2.25
CA TRP A 138 -7.81 -6.36 -2.85
C TRP A 138 -9.23 -6.20 -2.30
N PHE A 139 -9.40 -6.10 -0.97
CA PHE A 139 -10.74 -6.03 -0.38
C PHE A 139 -11.39 -4.64 -0.48
N LEU A 140 -10.61 -3.59 -0.21
CA LEU A 140 -11.11 -2.22 -0.14
C LEU A 140 -10.86 -1.39 -1.40
N GLY A 141 -9.81 -1.71 -2.14
CA GLY A 141 -9.38 -0.91 -3.28
C GLY A 141 -10.47 -0.84 -4.36
N PRO A 142 -10.53 0.27 -5.11
CA PRO A 142 -11.53 0.45 -6.14
C PRO A 142 -11.49 -0.71 -7.14
N ALA A 143 -12.68 -1.09 -7.61
CA ALA A 143 -12.85 -2.01 -8.72
C ALA A 143 -13.81 -1.35 -9.72
N TRP A 144 -13.28 -0.40 -10.48
CA TRP A 144 -14.07 0.42 -11.39
C TRP A 144 -14.54 -0.40 -12.58
N GLN A 145 -15.84 -0.30 -12.82
CA GLN A 145 -16.48 -0.87 -14.00
C GLN A 145 -17.13 0.25 -14.79
N TYR A 146 -16.79 0.30 -16.08
CA TYR A 146 -17.42 1.20 -17.03
C TYR A 146 -18.93 0.95 -17.06
N GLN A 147 -19.72 2.03 -17.05
CA GLN A 147 -21.17 1.97 -17.14
C GLN A 147 -21.65 2.51 -18.49
N TYR A 148 -21.42 3.80 -18.74
CA TYR A 148 -21.88 4.50 -19.95
C TYR A 148 -21.10 5.81 -20.13
N VAL A 149 -21.26 6.46 -21.28
CA VAL A 149 -20.80 7.84 -21.50
C VAL A 149 -21.96 8.80 -21.18
N SER A 150 -21.72 9.77 -20.29
CA SER A 150 -22.68 10.83 -19.99
C SER A 150 -22.97 11.68 -21.24
N LYS A 151 -24.07 12.44 -21.23
CA LYS A 151 -24.40 13.39 -22.31
C LYS A 151 -23.28 14.39 -22.61
N ASP A 152 -22.43 14.68 -21.61
CA ASP A 152 -21.27 15.58 -21.73
C ASP A 152 -20.01 14.89 -22.29
N GLY A 153 -20.10 13.65 -22.77
CA GLY A 153 -18.95 12.89 -23.30
C GLY A 153 -18.03 12.26 -22.24
N ARG A 154 -18.35 12.40 -20.94
CA ARG A 154 -17.55 11.81 -19.84
C ARG A 154 -17.92 10.36 -19.59
N ALA A 155 -16.93 9.47 -19.56
CA ALA A 155 -17.13 8.08 -19.15
C ALA A 155 -17.47 8.00 -17.65
N VAL A 156 -18.56 7.32 -17.33
CA VAL A 156 -19.03 7.10 -15.95
C VAL A 156 -18.61 5.71 -15.49
N PHE A 157 -17.96 5.66 -14.33
CA PHE A 157 -17.52 4.43 -13.70
C PHE A 157 -18.26 4.21 -12.39
N LYS A 158 -18.63 2.95 -12.14
CA LYS A 158 -19.14 2.51 -10.84
C LYS A 158 -18.05 1.75 -10.11
N ASP A 159 -17.85 2.09 -8.84
CA ASP A 159 -16.96 1.33 -7.97
C ASP A 159 -17.67 0.11 -7.38
N ASN A 160 -17.17 -1.06 -7.74
CA ASN A 160 -17.68 -2.35 -7.28
C ASN A 160 -16.69 -3.07 -6.36
N ALA A 161 -15.91 -2.32 -5.56
CA ALA A 161 -14.98 -2.88 -4.57
C ALA A 161 -15.60 -4.05 -3.76
N PRO A 162 -14.88 -5.16 -3.54
CA PRO A 162 -15.44 -6.36 -2.91
C PRO A 162 -16.16 -6.13 -1.58
N ILE A 163 -15.65 -5.22 -0.75
CA ILE A 163 -16.30 -4.91 0.53
C ILE A 163 -17.72 -4.33 0.39
N LEU A 164 -17.99 -3.59 -0.68
CA LEU A 164 -19.31 -3.00 -0.93
C LEU A 164 -20.34 -4.10 -1.28
N GLN A 165 -19.89 -5.17 -1.93
CA GLN A 165 -20.72 -6.32 -2.28
C GLN A 165 -21.10 -7.14 -1.05
N LEU A 166 -20.18 -7.28 -0.08
CA LEU A 166 -20.44 -7.96 1.18
C LEU A 166 -21.50 -7.24 2.04
N ARG A 167 -21.53 -5.91 1.99
CA ARG A 167 -22.55 -5.11 2.69
C ARG A 167 -23.94 -5.31 2.09
N ASN A 168 -24.04 -5.39 0.77
CA ASN A 168 -25.32 -5.50 0.07
C ASN A 168 -25.94 -6.90 0.14
N ARG A 169 -25.15 -7.95 0.43
CA ARG A 169 -25.67 -9.31 0.62
C ARG A 169 -26.52 -9.50 1.89
N LYS A 170 -26.45 -8.58 2.86
CA LYS A 170 -27.20 -8.68 4.13
C LYS A 170 -28.70 -8.34 4.03
N TRP A 171 -29.18 -7.86 2.88
CA TRP A 171 -30.58 -7.45 2.68
C TRP A 171 -31.42 -8.39 1.81
N LEU A 172 -30.85 -9.53 1.40
CA LEU A 172 -31.51 -10.55 0.56
C LEU A 172 -31.72 -11.87 1.31
N ARG A 173 -31.81 -11.82 2.64
CA ARG A 173 -32.20 -12.94 3.50
C ARG A 173 -33.35 -12.51 4.38
#